data_AF-A4RVQ8-F1
#
_entry.id   AF-A4RVQ8-F1
#
_cell.length_a   1.000
_cell.length_b   1.000
_cell.length_c   1.000
_cell.angle_alpha   90.00
_cell.angle_beta   90.00
_cell.angle_gamma   90.00
#
_symmetry.space_group_name_H-M   'P 1'
#
loop_
_entity.id
_entity.type
_entity.pdbx_description
1 polymer ?
#
loop_
_entity_poly.entity_id
_entity_poly.type
_entity_poly.pdbx_seq_one_letter_code
_entity_poly.pdbx_strand_id
1 'polypeptide(L)'
;MRHRASRIKTFLKEVVEVGGYGERVGVTWTPGHPPSLHMQDERGNNVETAKLTSEWTVERVETYLNERGFYRPGQERETARVEL
;
A
#
# COMPACT_ATOMS: atom_id res chain seq x y z
N MET A 1 -19.18 -6.70 -20.99
CA MET A 1 -17.81 -6.25 -21.30
C MET A 1 -17.07 -5.97 -20.00
N ARG A 2 -16.03 -6.77 -19.72
CA ARG A 2 -14.86 -6.53 -18.85
C ARG A 2 -15.07 -5.75 -17.53
N HIS A 3 -15.53 -6.40 -16.48
CA HIS A 3 -15.26 -5.97 -15.09
C HIS A 3 -13.87 -6.42 -14.61
N ARG A 4 -12.84 -6.29 -15.46
CA ARG A 4 -11.44 -6.21 -15.02
C ARG A 4 -11.21 -4.79 -14.50
N ALA A 5 -11.96 -4.36 -13.47
CA ALA A 5 -11.45 -3.27 -12.65
C ALA A 5 -10.06 -3.72 -12.21
N SER A 6 -9.03 -2.93 -12.55
CA SER A 6 -7.63 -3.32 -12.40
C SER A 6 -7.42 -3.92 -11.01
N ARG A 7 -6.87 -5.14 -10.90
CA ARG A 7 -6.72 -5.88 -9.63
C ARG A 7 -6.11 -4.99 -8.52
N ILE A 8 -5.21 -4.10 -8.90
CA ILE A 8 -4.64 -3.07 -8.02
C ILE A 8 -5.68 -2.07 -7.50
N LYS A 9 -6.64 -1.62 -8.30
CA LYS A 9 -7.71 -0.71 -7.85
C LYS A 9 -8.56 -1.35 -6.77
N THR A 10 -8.96 -2.61 -6.94
CA THR A 10 -9.69 -3.37 -5.93
C THR A 10 -8.85 -3.49 -4.66
N PHE A 11 -7.58 -3.88 -4.79
CA PHE A 11 -6.65 -3.97 -3.67
C PHE A 11 -6.51 -2.64 -2.90
N LEU A 12 -6.32 -1.52 -3.58
CA LEU A 12 -6.18 -0.21 -2.95
C LEU A 12 -7.44 0.18 -2.16
N LYS A 13 -8.63 -0.08 -2.71
CA LYS A 13 -9.90 0.25 -2.05
C LYS A 13 -10.26 -0.70 -0.91
N GLU A 14 -10.09 -2.00 -1.11
CA GLU A 14 -10.59 -3.01 -0.18
C GLU A 14 -9.56 -3.44 0.86
N VAL A 15 -8.29 -3.11 0.65
CA VAL A 15 -7.22 -3.46 1.61
C VAL A 15 -6.59 -2.20 2.18
N VAL A 16 -6.08 -1.31 1.35
CA VAL A 16 -5.30 -0.16 1.85
C VAL A 16 -6.20 0.89 2.49
N GLU A 17 -7.27 1.30 1.80
CA GLU A 17 -8.18 2.37 2.25
C GLU A 17 -8.96 1.99 3.53
N VAL A 18 -9.20 0.70 3.77
CA VAL A 18 -9.85 0.21 4.99
C VAL A 18 -8.87 -0.05 6.15
N GLY A 19 -7.59 0.31 6.00
CA GLY A 19 -6.60 0.22 7.07
C GLY A 19 -5.83 -1.10 7.16
N GLY A 20 -5.78 -1.89 6.07
CA GLY A 20 -5.06 -3.16 6.02
C GLY A 20 -3.54 -3.06 6.28
N TYR A 21 -2.97 -1.87 6.22
CA TYR A 21 -1.56 -1.58 6.55
C TYR A 21 -1.40 -0.66 7.78
N GLY A 22 -2.46 -0.54 8.58
CA GLY A 22 -2.57 0.42 9.67
C GLY A 22 -2.99 1.81 9.21
N GLU A 23 -3.32 2.67 10.17
CA GLU A 23 -3.87 4.03 9.94
C GLU A 23 -2.86 4.99 9.28
N ARG A 24 -1.59 4.61 9.28
CA ARG A 24 -0.48 5.40 8.74
C ARG A 24 -0.29 5.25 7.24
N VAL A 25 -1.04 4.36 6.58
CA VAL A 25 -1.02 4.17 5.13
C VAL A 25 -2.40 4.49 4.57
N GLY A 26 -2.45 5.37 3.57
CA GLY A 26 -3.69 5.79 2.93
C GLY A 26 -3.57 5.91 1.42
N VAL A 27 -4.70 6.02 0.73
CA VAL A 27 -4.76 6.21 -0.73
C VAL A 27 -5.58 7.45 -1.04
N THR A 28 -5.05 8.32 -1.88
CA THR A 28 -5.78 9.48 -2.42
C THR A 28 -6.13 9.23 -3.88
N TRP A 29 -7.41 9.43 -4.21
CA TRP A 29 -7.95 9.29 -5.56
C TRP A 29 -8.24 10.67 -6.16
N THR A 30 -7.41 11.10 -7.10
CA THR A 30 -7.63 12.38 -7.80
C THR A 30 -8.25 12.11 -9.18
N PRO A 31 -9.42 12.70 -9.52
CA PRO A 31 -10.04 12.54 -10.83
C PRO A 31 -9.07 12.90 -11.97
N GLY A 32 -8.96 12.03 -12.98
CA GLY A 32 -8.05 12.23 -14.12
C GLY A 32 -6.58 11.93 -13.85
N HIS A 33 -6.21 11.51 -12.63
CA HIS A 33 -4.84 11.16 -12.27
C HIS A 33 -4.73 9.74 -11.71
N PRO A 34 -3.54 9.12 -11.76
CA PRO A 34 -3.29 7.86 -11.06
C PRO A 34 -3.47 8.04 -9.54
N PRO A 35 -3.89 6.98 -8.82
CA PRO A 35 -4.01 7.04 -7.37
C PRO A 35 -2.64 7.26 -6.72
N SER A 36 -2.64 7.92 -5.56
CA SER A 36 -1.43 8.16 -4.77
C SER A 36 -1.49 7.39 -3.48
N LEU A 37 -0.43 6.65 -3.15
CA LEU A 37 -0.23 6.00 -1.86
C LEU A 37 0.50 6.97 -0.95
N HIS A 38 -0.07 7.24 0.22
CA HIS A 38 0.47 8.15 1.23
C HIS A 38 0.87 7.37 2.47
N MET A 39 2.04 7.67 3.01
CA MET A 39 2.53 7.07 4.25
C MET A 39 2.90 8.15 5.25
N GLN A 40 2.55 7.91 6.51
CA GLN A 40 2.81 8.80 7.62
C GLN A 40 3.78 8.20 8.64
N ASP A 41 4.57 9.05 9.29
CA ASP A 41 5.33 8.66 10.49
C ASP A 41 4.41 8.45 11.71
N GLU A 42 4.99 8.10 12.86
CA GLU A 42 4.26 7.94 14.13
C GLU A 42 3.68 9.25 14.67
N ARG A 43 4.10 10.39 14.12
CA ARG A 43 3.62 11.73 14.49
C ARG A 43 2.54 12.24 13.53
N GLY A 44 2.13 11.43 12.54
CA GLY A 44 1.15 11.79 11.53
C GLY A 44 1.69 12.69 10.41
N ASN A 45 3.02 12.89 10.33
CA ASN A 45 3.61 13.64 9.22
C ASN A 45 3.71 12.76 7.99
N ASN A 46 3.36 13.31 6.82
CA ASN A 46 3.59 12.63 5.56
C ASN A 46 5.10 12.45 5.32
N VAL A 47 5.54 11.19 5.30
CA VAL A 47 6.95 10.86 5.04
C VAL A 47 7.20 10.58 3.57
N GLU A 48 6.24 9.97 2.89
CA GLU A 48 6.40 9.62 1.48
C GLU A 48 5.05 9.52 0.77
N THR A 49 5.06 9.81 -0.54
CA THR A 49 3.89 9.67 -1.41
C THR A 49 4.31 9.09 -2.75
N ALA A 50 3.73 7.95 -3.13
CA ALA A 50 3.97 7.30 -4.42
C ALA A 50 2.78 7.42 -5.35
N LYS A 51 3.01 7.86 -6.59
CA LYS A 51 1.98 7.85 -7.64
C LYS A 51 1.94 6.47 -8.29
N LEU A 52 0.81 5.79 -8.16
CA LEU A 52 0.59 4.43 -8.64
C LEU A 52 0.16 4.46 -10.12
N THR A 53 1.14 4.62 -11.01
CA THR A 53 0.94 4.54 -12.47
C THR A 53 0.46 3.15 -12.90
N SER A 54 0.09 3.00 -14.18
CA SER A 54 -0.40 1.74 -14.75
C SER A 54 0.57 0.55 -14.64
N GLU A 55 1.84 0.80 -14.33
CA GLU A 55 2.89 -0.22 -14.16
C GLU A 55 2.93 -0.82 -12.75
N TRP A 56 2.19 -0.24 -11.81
CA TRP A 56 2.08 -0.77 -10.46
C TRP A 56 1.16 -1.99 -10.44
N THR A 57 1.66 -3.07 -9.86
CA THR A 57 0.90 -4.27 -9.52
C THR A 57 0.62 -4.33 -8.03
N VAL A 58 -0.26 -5.24 -7.60
CA VAL A 58 -0.51 -5.47 -6.18
C VAL A 58 0.79 -5.85 -5.49
N GLU A 59 1.52 -6.79 -6.06
CA GLU A 59 2.80 -7.28 -5.54
C GLU A 59 3.83 -6.13 -5.38
N ARG A 60 3.86 -5.19 -6.33
CA ARG A 60 4.77 -4.04 -6.26
C ARG A 60 4.39 -3.07 -5.14
N VAL A 61 3.10 -2.84 -4.91
CA VAL A 61 2.63 -2.04 -3.77
C VAL A 61 2.97 -2.72 -2.45
N GLU A 62 2.74 -4.03 -2.36
CA GLU A 62 3.04 -4.84 -1.16
C GLU A 62 4.53 -4.78 -0.83
N THR A 63 5.42 -5.05 -1.80
CA THR A 63 6.87 -4.96 -1.62
C THR A 63 7.29 -3.55 -1.19
N TYR A 64 6.77 -2.53 -1.87
CA TYR A 64 7.11 -1.13 -1.59
C TYR A 64 6.72 -0.71 -0.16
N LEU A 65 5.56 -1.16 0.33
CA LEU A 65 5.12 -0.92 1.71
C LEU A 65 5.97 -1.70 2.72
N ASN A 66 6.26 -2.97 2.43
CA ASN A 66 7.09 -3.83 3.28
C ASN A 66 8.52 -3.28 3.44
N GLU A 67 9.14 -2.77 2.36
CA GLU A 67 10.46 -2.12 2.39
C GLU A 67 10.48 -0.88 3.32
N ARG A 68 9.32 -0.26 3.53
CA ARG A 68 9.13 0.90 4.43
C ARG A 68 8.65 0.52 5.81
N GLY A 69 8.55 -0.78 6.11
CA GLY A 69 8.15 -1.29 7.41
C GLY A 69 6.63 -1.33 7.64
N PHE A 70 5.80 -1.15 6.60
CA PHE A 70 4.36 -1.30 6.69
C PHE A 70 3.95 -2.70 6.25
N TYR A 71 3.44 -3.50 7.20
CA TYR A 71 3.05 -4.89 6.97
C TYR A 71 1.56 -5.07 7.22
N ARG A 72 0.93 -6.01 6.50
CA ARG A 72 -0.45 -6.40 6.80
C ARG A 72 -0.51 -7.27 8.06
N PRO A 73 -1.61 -7.19 8.84
CA PRO A 73 -1.90 -8.17 9.87
C PRO A 73 -1.90 -9.59 9.28
N GLY A 74 -1.11 -10.50 9.85
CA GLY A 74 -0.99 -11.88 9.38
C GLY A 74 0.07 -12.11 8.29
N GLN A 75 0.74 -11.07 7.78
CA GLN A 75 2.08 -11.27 7.22
C GLN A 75 3.05 -11.45 8.39
N GLU A 76 3.13 -12.67 8.91
CA GLU A 76 4.16 -13.05 9.87
C GLU A 76 5.52 -12.67 9.29
N ARG A 77 6.31 -11.92 10.07
CA ARG A 77 7.73 -11.70 9.77
C ARG A 77 8.42 -13.06 9.81
N GLU A 78 8.55 -13.72 8.66
CA GLU A 78 9.57 -14.76 8.46
C GLU A 78 11.02 -14.19 8.51
N THR A 79 11.19 -12.92 8.90
CA THR A 79 12.48 -12.21 8.99
C THR A 79 12.73 -11.61 10.39
N ALA A 80 12.48 -12.39 11.44
CA ALA A 80 13.03 -12.11 12.77
C ALA A 80 13.59 -13.37 13.49
N ARG A 81 14.03 -14.37 12.73
CA ARG A 81 14.97 -15.40 13.18
C ARG A 81 16.15 -15.46 12.22
N VAL A 82 16.96 -14.41 12.22
CA VAL A 82 18.39 -14.62 12.00
C VAL A 82 18.94 -14.81 13.40
N GLU A 83 19.12 -16.07 13.77
CA GLU A 83 19.97 -16.44 14.89
C GLU A 83 21.34 -15.78 14.67
N LEU A 84 21.84 -15.07 15.68
CA LEU A 84 23.25 -15.01 16.08
C LEU A 84 23.34 -14.39 17.48
#